data_AF-A0A8T1NU50-F1
#
_entry.id   AF-A0A8T1NU50-F1
#
_cell.length_a   1.000
_cell.length_b   1.000
_cell.length_c   1.000
_cell.angle_alpha   90.00
_cell.angle_beta   90.00
_cell.angle_gamma   90.00
#
_symmetry.space_group_name_H-M   'P 1'
#
loop_
_entity.id
_entity.type
_entity.pdbx_description
1 polymer ?
#
loop_
_entity_poly.entity_id
_entity_poly.type
_entity_poly.pdbx_seq_one_letter_code
_entity_poly.pdbx_strand_id
1 'polypeptide(L)'
;MLSSKTKLEETAPGVATGMILSLRESLQNCKDELATCQSELEAAKSEIQMWHSSFQNESFIPAGTSPEPKSVIDYLQTLKSSEESLREQLEKAKKKEGAFIVTFAKREQEIAELKSAVRELKAQLKPPSMQARRLLLDPAIHEEFTRLKNLVEEKEKELKEKQDTISALSFTPQSKMGKMLMAKCRTLQEENEEIGNLASEGKMHELAMQLALQKSQNAELRSQFEGLHKHMDRLANDVERSNEMVLILQEKLEEKDGEIERLKHELHQKSLIEEEKGDSASNKEARDEMMASGDADN
;
A
#
# COMPACT_ATOMS: atom_id res chain seq x y z
N MET A 1 71.51 119.81 82.50
CA MET A 1 71.30 119.74 83.97
C MET A 1 70.51 118.49 84.30
N LEU A 2 70.54 118.07 85.57
CA LEU A 2 69.82 116.92 86.14
C LEU A 2 70.23 115.53 85.60
N SER A 3 71.30 115.03 86.23
CA SER A 3 71.72 113.63 86.25
C SER A 3 70.63 112.72 86.80
N SER A 4 70.51 111.51 86.24
CA SER A 4 69.96 110.33 86.93
C SER A 4 70.68 109.05 86.50
N LYS A 5 71.86 108.86 87.10
CA LYS A 5 72.54 107.56 87.33
C LYS A 5 72.64 106.59 86.14
N THR A 6 73.71 106.76 85.37
CA THR A 6 74.55 105.61 85.00
C THR A 6 74.93 104.83 86.27
N LYS A 7 74.31 103.68 86.48
CA LYS A 7 74.84 102.66 87.38
C LYS A 7 75.67 101.72 86.50
N LEU A 8 76.99 101.91 86.50
CA LEU A 8 77.90 100.85 86.05
C LEU A 8 77.71 99.68 87.02
N GLU A 9 76.93 98.70 86.62
CA GLU A 9 76.94 97.38 87.22
C GLU A 9 77.89 96.55 86.35
N GLU A 10 78.86 95.87 86.97
CA GLU A 10 79.78 94.98 86.26
C GLU A 10 78.97 93.82 85.66
N THR A 11 78.53 93.99 84.43
CA THR A 11 77.80 92.94 83.71
C THR A 11 78.76 91.79 83.45
N ALA A 12 78.64 90.74 84.27
CA ALA A 12 79.36 89.48 84.08
C ALA A 12 79.28 89.04 82.61
N PRO A 13 80.33 88.42 82.04
CA PRO A 13 80.47 88.22 80.59
C PRO A 13 79.30 87.50 79.91
N GLY A 14 78.49 86.73 80.63
CA GLY A 14 77.24 86.15 80.13
C GLY A 14 76.16 87.17 79.73
N VAL A 15 76.05 88.31 80.41
CA VAL A 15 74.98 89.31 80.16
C VAL A 15 75.24 90.10 78.87
N ALA A 16 76.48 90.52 78.65
CA ALA A 16 76.87 91.16 77.38
C ALA A 16 76.77 90.17 76.19
N THR A 17 77.15 88.90 76.40
CA THR A 17 77.00 87.85 75.39
C THR A 17 75.52 87.60 75.05
N GLY A 18 74.63 87.57 76.05
CA GLY A 18 73.18 87.45 75.86
C GLY A 18 72.61 88.56 74.98
N MET A 19 72.93 89.84 75.27
CA MET A 19 72.46 90.96 74.44
C MET A 19 72.97 90.88 73.00
N ILE A 20 74.22 90.46 72.77
CA ILE A 20 74.77 90.30 71.40
C ILE A 20 74.04 89.17 70.66
N LEU A 21 73.68 88.08 71.33
CA LEU A 21 72.90 86.99 70.73
C LEU A 21 71.47 87.43 70.39
N SER A 22 70.75 88.09 71.31
CA SER A 22 69.40 88.61 71.04
C SER A 22 69.38 89.66 69.93
N LEU A 23 70.41 90.50 69.81
CA LEU A 23 70.53 91.44 68.69
C LEU A 23 70.84 90.75 67.36
N ARG A 24 71.62 89.66 67.37
CA ARG A 24 71.86 88.84 66.16
C ARG A 24 70.61 88.08 65.73
N GLU A 25 69.87 87.52 66.68
CA GLU A 25 68.58 86.85 66.44
C GLU A 25 67.55 87.85 65.90
N SER A 26 67.42 89.03 66.51
CA SER A 26 66.56 90.10 66.00
C SER A 26 66.98 90.58 64.60
N LEU A 27 68.28 90.74 64.33
CA LEU A 27 68.79 91.12 63.00
C LEU A 27 68.52 90.04 61.95
N GLN A 28 68.64 88.77 62.33
CA GLN A 28 68.35 87.63 61.45
C GLN A 28 66.85 87.55 61.15
N ASN A 29 65.98 87.70 62.16
CA ASN A 29 64.53 87.77 61.97
C ASN A 29 64.15 88.93 61.02
N CYS A 30 64.67 90.15 61.24
CA CYS A 30 64.43 91.28 60.33
C CYS A 30 64.92 91.02 58.89
N LYS A 31 65.97 90.21 58.71
CA LYS A 31 66.49 89.84 57.39
C LYS A 31 65.60 88.81 56.69
N ASP A 32 65.07 87.85 57.44
CA ASP A 32 64.16 86.83 56.92
C ASP A 32 62.75 87.40 56.64
N GLU A 33 62.29 88.35 57.47
CA GLU A 33 61.12 89.20 57.18
C GLU A 33 61.32 90.01 55.90
N LEU A 34 62.47 90.68 55.72
CA LEU A 34 62.77 91.43 54.49
C LEU A 34 62.77 90.53 53.24
N ALA A 35 63.34 89.33 53.32
CA ALA A 35 63.33 88.36 52.23
C ALA A 35 61.90 87.88 51.89
N THR A 36 61.05 87.70 52.91
CA THR A 36 59.64 87.36 52.75
C THR A 36 58.88 88.48 52.03
N CYS A 37 58.99 89.72 52.51
CA CYS A 37 58.39 90.90 51.87
C CYS A 37 58.86 91.10 50.41
N GLN A 38 60.12 90.77 50.12
CA GLN A 38 60.66 90.87 48.76
C GLN A 38 60.09 89.79 47.82
N SER A 39 59.86 88.56 48.33
CA SER A 39 59.17 87.50 47.60
C SER A 39 57.70 87.87 47.31
N GLU A 40 56.99 88.38 48.31
CA GLU A 40 55.61 88.87 48.17
C GLU A 40 55.50 90.01 47.14
N LEU A 41 56.47 90.93 47.12
CA LEU A 41 56.52 92.02 46.15
C LEU A 41 56.69 91.53 44.70
N GLU A 42 57.55 90.55 44.44
CA GLU A 42 57.71 89.98 43.09
C GLU A 42 56.50 89.12 42.67
N ALA A 43 55.85 88.44 43.62
CA ALA A 43 54.58 87.75 43.36
C ALA A 43 53.48 88.76 42.95
N ALA A 44 53.32 89.86 43.70
CA ALA A 44 52.35 90.91 43.41
C ALA A 44 52.62 91.61 42.06
N LYS A 45 53.89 91.87 41.72
CA LYS A 45 54.27 92.38 40.38
C LYS A 45 53.88 91.41 39.26
N SER A 46 54.14 90.11 39.45
CA SER A 46 53.80 89.06 38.49
C SER A 46 52.28 88.97 38.29
N GLU A 47 51.51 89.10 39.35
CA GLU A 47 50.06 89.16 39.29
C GLU A 47 49.57 90.41 38.53
N ILE A 48 50.09 91.60 38.83
CA ILE A 48 49.78 92.84 38.10
C ILE A 48 50.10 92.70 36.60
N GLN A 49 51.20 92.06 36.24
CA GLN A 49 51.57 91.80 34.84
C GLN A 49 50.61 90.82 34.16
N MET A 50 50.13 89.79 34.88
CA MET A 50 49.08 88.88 34.40
C MET A 50 47.77 89.64 34.12
N TRP A 51 47.31 90.49 35.06
CA TRP A 51 46.13 91.33 34.87
C TRP A 51 46.27 92.24 33.63
N HIS A 52 47.40 92.93 33.49
CA HIS A 52 47.67 93.75 32.29
C HIS A 52 47.60 92.94 30.99
N SER A 53 48.15 91.72 30.99
CA SER A 53 48.16 90.85 29.81
C SER A 53 46.75 90.37 29.45
N SER A 54 45.92 90.03 30.44
CA SER A 54 44.52 89.66 30.22
C SER A 54 43.72 90.80 29.59
N PHE A 55 43.80 92.01 30.15
CA PHE A 55 43.08 93.17 29.60
C PHE A 55 43.56 93.57 28.20
N GLN A 56 44.86 93.41 27.87
CA GLN A 56 45.36 93.68 26.52
C GLN A 56 44.86 92.69 25.47
N ASN A 57 44.52 91.46 25.86
CA ASN A 57 44.05 90.41 24.95
C ASN A 57 42.51 90.36 24.83
N GLU A 58 41.76 91.07 25.67
CA GLU A 58 40.30 91.08 25.63
C GLU A 58 39.72 92.09 24.61
N SER A 59 38.79 91.60 23.78
CA SER A 59 38.16 92.36 22.69
C SER A 59 37.25 93.52 23.12
N PHE A 60 37.06 93.73 24.43
CA PHE A 60 36.20 94.79 24.95
C PHE A 60 36.87 96.18 24.92
N ILE A 61 38.21 96.25 24.87
CA ILE A 61 38.94 97.53 24.83
C ILE A 61 39.26 97.92 23.37
N PRO A 62 38.81 99.10 22.89
CA PRO A 62 39.24 99.62 21.59
C PRO A 62 40.76 99.84 21.54
N ALA A 63 41.39 99.45 20.44
CA ALA A 63 42.84 99.52 20.29
C ALA A 63 43.37 100.96 20.44
N GLY A 64 44.22 101.17 21.45
CA GLY A 64 44.90 102.45 21.71
C GLY A 64 44.33 103.31 22.84
N THR A 65 43.21 102.93 23.46
CA THR A 65 42.67 103.62 24.66
C THR A 65 43.04 102.90 25.96
N SER A 66 43.39 103.66 26.99
CA SER A 66 43.50 103.14 28.37
C SER A 66 42.13 102.66 28.85
N PRO A 67 42.01 101.49 29.51
CA PRO A 67 40.74 101.06 30.11
C PRO A 67 40.26 102.09 31.13
N GLU A 68 39.13 102.74 30.87
CA GLU A 68 38.44 103.49 31.91
C GLU A 68 37.84 102.48 32.90
N PRO A 69 38.06 102.64 34.23
CA PRO A 69 37.57 101.68 35.22
C PRO A 69 36.06 101.42 35.14
N LYS A 70 35.28 102.43 34.76
CA LYS A 70 33.82 102.30 34.58
C LYS A 70 33.47 101.32 33.46
N SER A 71 34.08 101.45 32.29
CA SER A 71 33.81 100.57 31.15
C SER A 71 34.10 99.10 31.49
N VAL A 72 35.21 98.84 32.18
CA VAL A 72 35.57 97.48 32.64
C VAL A 72 34.55 96.95 33.66
N ILE A 73 34.10 97.79 34.60
CA ILE A 73 33.05 97.43 35.57
C ILE A 73 31.72 97.12 34.85
N ASP A 74 31.32 97.95 33.88
CA ASP A 74 30.08 97.76 33.11
C ASP A 74 30.12 96.48 32.27
N TYR A 75 31.28 96.15 31.68
CA TYR A 75 31.49 94.86 30.99
C TYR A 75 31.45 93.67 31.94
N LEU A 76 32.17 93.72 33.07
CA LEU A 76 32.14 92.66 34.08
C LEU A 76 30.72 92.46 34.65
N GLN A 77 29.96 93.54 34.84
CA GLN A 77 28.56 93.49 35.28
C GLN A 77 27.65 92.88 34.20
N THR A 78 27.87 93.23 32.92
CA THR A 78 27.15 92.64 31.79
C THR A 78 27.46 91.15 31.65
N LEU A 79 28.75 90.78 31.68
CA LEU A 79 29.23 89.41 31.60
C LEU A 79 28.66 88.56 32.76
N LYS A 80 28.73 89.06 34.00
CA LYS A 80 28.12 88.42 35.17
C LYS A 80 26.61 88.23 35.01
N SER A 81 25.89 89.21 34.48
CA SER A 81 24.45 89.07 34.20
C SER A 81 24.16 88.01 33.12
N SER A 82 25.04 87.88 32.13
CA SER A 82 24.95 86.85 31.09
C SER A 82 25.28 85.45 31.60
N GLU A 83 26.29 85.31 32.47
CA GLU A 83 26.63 84.08 33.17
C GLU A 83 25.46 83.61 34.05
N GLU A 84 24.87 84.53 34.83
CA GLU A 84 23.73 84.24 35.68
C GLU A 84 22.49 83.84 34.87
N SER A 85 22.24 84.49 33.73
CA SER A 85 21.17 84.12 32.80
C SER A 85 21.39 82.74 32.16
N LEU A 86 22.60 82.43 31.69
CA LEU A 86 22.94 81.12 31.13
C LEU A 86 22.86 80.02 32.20
N ARG A 87 23.29 80.31 33.44
CA ARG A 87 23.15 79.40 34.58
C ARG A 87 21.69 79.12 34.92
N GLU A 88 20.82 80.14 34.89
CA GLU A 88 19.39 79.97 35.10
C GLU A 88 18.74 79.14 33.96
N GLN A 89 19.15 79.37 32.71
CA GLN A 89 18.71 78.57 31.55
C GLN A 89 19.16 77.11 31.65
N LEU A 90 20.40 76.86 32.07
CA LEU A 90 20.94 75.51 32.32
C LEU A 90 20.14 74.78 33.42
N GLU A 91 19.85 75.45 34.53
CA GLU A 91 19.03 74.87 35.61
C GLU A 91 17.57 74.64 35.18
N LYS A 92 16.99 75.51 34.35
CA LYS A 92 15.69 75.28 33.71
C LYS A 92 15.72 74.08 32.75
N ALA A 93 16.81 73.89 32.01
CA ALA A 93 16.99 72.75 31.11
C ALA A 93 17.11 71.43 31.89
N LYS A 94 18.00 71.36 32.89
CA LYS A 94 18.15 70.18 33.78
C LYS A 94 16.83 69.80 34.47
N LYS A 95 16.05 70.78 34.95
CA LYS A 95 14.72 70.52 35.55
C LYS A 95 13.74 69.94 34.55
N LYS A 96 13.75 70.40 33.29
CA LYS A 96 12.93 69.83 32.21
C LYS A 96 13.38 68.41 31.84
N GLU A 97 14.68 68.19 31.72
CA GLU A 97 15.27 66.87 31.46
C GLU A 97 14.89 65.85 32.54
N GLY A 98 15.05 66.19 33.81
CA GLY A 98 14.61 65.35 34.93
C GLY A 98 13.11 65.03 34.91
N ALA A 99 12.27 66.01 34.53
CA ALA A 99 10.83 65.78 34.34
C ALA A 99 10.53 64.83 33.15
N PHE A 100 11.29 64.93 32.05
CA PHE A 100 11.16 64.01 30.93
C PHE A 100 11.60 62.58 31.29
N ILE A 101 12.71 62.42 32.02
CA ILE A 101 13.16 61.10 32.50
C ILE A 101 12.08 60.43 33.35
N VAL A 102 11.45 61.17 34.28
CA VAL A 102 10.37 60.64 35.13
C VAL A 102 9.11 60.29 34.31
N THR A 103 8.73 61.10 33.32
CA THR A 103 7.56 60.78 32.48
C THR A 103 7.82 59.62 31.52
N PHE A 104 9.04 59.47 31.01
CA PHE A 104 9.45 58.34 30.18
C PHE A 104 9.43 57.03 30.98
N ALA A 105 10.06 56.99 32.16
CA ALA A 105 10.04 55.82 33.04
C ALA A 105 8.61 55.38 33.42
N LYS A 106 7.70 56.34 33.69
CA LYS A 106 6.27 56.04 33.92
C LYS A 106 5.59 55.41 32.70
N ARG A 107 5.91 55.89 31.49
CA ARG A 107 5.37 55.33 30.24
C ARG A 107 5.94 53.95 29.91
N GLU A 108 7.22 53.71 30.18
CA GLU A 108 7.80 52.38 30.05
C GLU A 108 7.18 51.37 31.02
N GLN A 109 6.91 51.78 32.26
CA GLN A 109 6.19 50.98 33.26
C GLN A 109 4.75 50.66 32.79
N GLU A 110 3.99 51.66 32.33
CA GLU A 110 2.64 51.48 31.76
C GLU A 110 2.65 50.50 30.57
N ILE A 111 3.64 50.61 29.67
CA ILE A 111 3.83 49.67 28.56
C ILE A 111 4.16 48.25 29.05
N ALA A 112 4.94 48.10 30.12
CA ALA A 112 5.26 46.79 30.70
C ALA A 112 4.04 46.13 31.35
N GLU A 113 3.22 46.91 32.07
CA GLU A 113 1.96 46.47 32.67
C GLU A 113 0.95 46.04 31.61
N LEU A 114 0.73 46.85 30.57
CA LEU A 114 -0.14 46.51 29.43
C LEU A 114 0.35 45.25 28.69
N LYS A 115 1.66 45.10 28.46
CA LYS A 115 2.25 43.87 27.91
C LYS A 115 2.02 42.65 28.82
N SER A 116 1.96 42.85 30.14
CA SER A 116 1.64 41.77 31.07
C SER A 116 0.17 41.37 31.00
N ALA A 117 -0.74 42.34 31.07
CA ALA A 117 -2.18 42.11 30.95
C ALA A 117 -2.55 41.43 29.61
N VAL A 118 -1.93 41.81 28.49
CA VAL A 118 -2.13 41.15 27.19
C VAL A 118 -1.63 39.69 27.20
N ARG A 119 -0.51 39.38 27.87
CA ARG A 119 -0.04 37.99 28.01
C ARG A 119 -1.00 37.16 28.86
N GLU A 120 -1.53 37.73 29.93
CA GLU A 120 -2.48 37.08 30.82
C GLU A 120 -3.83 36.83 30.14
N LEU A 121 -4.43 37.85 29.50
CA LEU A 121 -5.64 37.69 28.69
C LEU A 121 -5.45 36.67 27.55
N LYS A 122 -4.27 36.64 26.92
CA LYS A 122 -3.92 35.61 25.92
C LYS A 122 -3.76 34.21 26.53
N ALA A 123 -3.38 34.10 27.81
CA ALA A 123 -3.34 32.83 28.53
C ALA A 123 -4.75 32.37 28.96
N GLN A 124 -5.64 33.30 29.33
CA GLN A 124 -7.06 33.01 29.60
C GLN A 124 -7.83 32.64 28.31
N LEU A 125 -7.51 33.28 27.18
CA LEU A 125 -8.12 33.00 25.88
C LEU A 125 -7.59 31.70 25.23
N LYS A 126 -6.39 31.25 25.58
CA LYS A 126 -5.96 29.87 25.28
C LYS A 126 -6.91 28.94 26.04
N PRO A 127 -7.74 28.12 25.35
CA PRO A 127 -8.75 27.36 26.05
C PRO A 127 -8.11 26.35 27.01
N PRO A 128 -8.57 26.26 28.27
CA PRO A 128 -8.54 25.02 29.04
C PRO A 128 -9.49 24.05 28.32
N SER A 129 -9.00 23.43 27.24
CA SER A 129 -9.77 23.03 26.05
C SER A 129 -10.83 21.95 26.25
N MET A 130 -10.96 21.43 27.47
CA MET A 130 -11.94 20.42 27.88
C MET A 130 -12.87 20.90 29.01
N GLN A 131 -12.39 21.69 29.99
CA GLN A 131 -13.22 22.10 31.13
C GLN A 131 -14.18 23.24 30.80
N ALA A 132 -13.75 24.25 30.03
CA ALA A 132 -14.65 25.33 29.63
C ALA A 132 -15.81 24.82 28.74
N ARG A 133 -15.56 23.84 27.86
CA ARG A 133 -16.63 23.18 27.09
C ARG A 133 -17.56 22.35 27.97
N ARG A 134 -17.04 21.69 29.02
CA ARG A 134 -17.87 20.96 30.01
C ARG A 134 -18.72 21.88 30.90
N LEU A 135 -18.37 23.16 31.02
CA LEU A 135 -19.15 24.16 31.77
C LEU A 135 -20.13 24.94 30.89
N LEU A 136 -19.89 24.99 29.57
CA LEU A 136 -20.75 25.67 28.59
C LEU A 136 -21.76 24.72 27.89
N LEU A 137 -21.52 23.42 27.93
CA LEU A 137 -22.53 22.40 27.64
C LEU A 137 -23.25 22.07 28.94
N ASP A 138 -24.58 22.03 28.88
CA ASP A 138 -25.39 21.45 29.97
C ASP A 138 -24.89 20.02 30.28
N PRO A 139 -24.81 19.61 31.57
CA PRO A 139 -24.28 18.29 31.94
C PRO A 139 -24.93 17.11 31.21
N ALA A 140 -26.24 17.15 30.96
CA ALA A 140 -26.94 16.09 30.22
C ALA A 140 -26.59 16.12 28.72
N ILE A 141 -26.41 17.31 28.14
CA ILE A 141 -25.93 17.45 26.75
C ILE A 141 -24.48 16.92 26.61
N HIS A 142 -23.61 17.20 27.59
CA HIS A 142 -22.24 16.65 27.59
C HIS A 142 -22.24 15.11 27.72
N GLU A 143 -23.14 14.56 28.53
CA GLU A 143 -23.29 13.11 28.70
C GLU A 143 -23.83 12.43 27.44
N GLU A 144 -24.89 12.94 26.81
CA GLU A 144 -25.37 12.42 25.52
C GLU A 144 -24.33 12.56 24.40
N PHE A 145 -23.59 13.67 24.34
CA PHE A 145 -22.51 13.82 23.35
C PHE A 145 -21.38 12.80 23.57
N THR A 146 -21.06 12.50 24.84
CA THR A 146 -20.09 11.46 25.19
C THR A 146 -20.62 10.06 24.84
N ARG A 147 -21.90 9.78 25.13
CA ARG A 147 -22.59 8.52 24.80
C ARG A 147 -22.64 8.29 23.29
N LEU A 148 -23.02 9.30 22.51
CA LEU A 148 -23.03 9.26 21.04
C LEU A 148 -21.64 9.06 20.46
N LYS A 149 -20.61 9.75 20.99
CA LYS A 149 -19.22 9.55 20.55
C LYS A 149 -18.76 8.11 20.77
N ASN A 150 -18.98 7.56 21.97
CA ASN A 150 -18.61 6.19 22.29
C ASN A 150 -19.36 5.17 21.41
N LEU A 151 -20.65 5.40 21.15
CA LEU A 151 -21.46 4.55 20.26
C LEU A 151 -20.96 4.61 18.81
N VAL A 152 -20.53 5.78 18.32
CA VAL A 152 -19.90 5.90 16.99
C VAL A 152 -18.59 5.13 16.94
N GLU A 153 -17.70 5.30 17.93
CA GLU A 153 -16.42 4.58 18.00
C GLU A 153 -16.61 3.05 18.08
N GLU A 154 -17.62 2.58 18.82
CA GLU A 154 -18.02 1.17 18.88
C GLU A 154 -18.52 0.65 17.52
N LYS A 155 -19.41 1.40 16.85
CA LYS A 155 -19.97 1.01 15.54
C LYS A 155 -18.93 1.07 14.42
N GLU A 156 -17.99 2.01 14.46
CA GLU A 156 -16.84 2.04 13.55
C GLU A 156 -15.93 0.82 13.73
N LYS A 157 -15.69 0.40 14.98
CA LYS A 157 -14.93 -0.82 15.30
C LYS A 157 -15.65 -2.07 14.81
N GLU A 158 -16.95 -2.22 15.08
CA GLU A 158 -17.75 -3.33 14.56
C GLU A 158 -17.74 -3.35 13.02
N LEU A 159 -17.96 -2.21 12.36
CA LEU A 159 -17.96 -2.11 10.90
C LEU A 159 -16.61 -2.54 10.33
N LYS A 160 -15.49 -2.11 10.95
CA LYS A 160 -14.15 -2.54 10.56
C LYS A 160 -13.95 -4.04 10.76
N GLU A 161 -14.33 -4.61 11.89
CA GLU A 161 -14.22 -6.06 12.13
C GLU A 161 -15.06 -6.88 11.14
N LYS A 162 -16.27 -6.41 10.79
CA LYS A 162 -17.09 -7.02 9.74
C LYS A 162 -16.46 -6.87 8.36
N GLN A 163 -15.91 -5.71 8.03
CA GLN A 163 -15.22 -5.48 6.75
C GLN A 163 -13.94 -6.31 6.62
N ASP A 164 -13.16 -6.44 7.68
CA ASP A 164 -11.95 -7.29 7.74
C ASP A 164 -12.35 -8.78 7.63
N THR A 165 -13.44 -9.20 8.29
CA THR A 165 -14.00 -10.55 8.16
C THR A 165 -14.49 -10.83 6.74
N ILE A 166 -15.23 -9.91 6.13
CA ILE A 166 -15.66 -10.00 4.72
C ILE A 166 -14.44 -10.07 3.81
N SER A 167 -13.40 -9.28 4.05
CA SER A 167 -12.18 -9.26 3.23
C SER A 167 -11.41 -10.59 3.35
N ALA A 168 -11.32 -11.15 4.55
CA ALA A 168 -10.68 -12.45 4.81
C ALA A 168 -11.48 -13.64 4.23
N LEU A 169 -12.82 -13.57 4.26
CA LEU A 169 -13.71 -14.57 3.65
C LEU A 169 -13.91 -14.35 2.14
N SER A 170 -13.59 -13.16 1.62
CA SER A 170 -13.76 -12.85 0.20
C SER A 170 -12.77 -13.66 -0.63
N PHE A 171 -13.32 -14.67 -1.30
CA PHE A 171 -12.59 -15.39 -2.32
C PHE A 171 -12.25 -14.42 -3.46
N THR A 172 -11.00 -13.97 -3.49
CA THR A 172 -10.47 -13.15 -4.59
C THR A 172 -9.78 -14.08 -5.60
N PRO A 173 -10.31 -14.23 -6.83
CA PRO A 173 -9.71 -15.10 -7.85
C PRO A 173 -8.26 -14.74 -8.20
N GLN A 174 -7.83 -13.51 -7.92
CA GLN A 174 -6.48 -13.00 -8.15
C GLN A 174 -5.47 -13.37 -7.05
N SER A 175 -5.93 -13.72 -5.82
CA SER A 175 -5.06 -14.09 -4.70
C SER A 175 -4.32 -15.41 -4.97
N LYS A 176 -3.19 -15.65 -4.28
CA LYS A 176 -2.42 -16.89 -4.46
C LYS A 176 -3.24 -18.15 -4.15
N MET A 177 -4.04 -18.10 -3.07
CA MET A 177 -4.95 -19.19 -2.71
C MET A 177 -6.11 -19.30 -3.71
N GLY A 178 -6.72 -18.17 -4.11
CA GLY A 178 -7.82 -18.16 -5.08
C GLY A 178 -7.43 -18.72 -6.44
N LYS A 179 -6.27 -18.32 -6.97
CA LYS A 179 -5.70 -18.88 -8.21
C LYS A 179 -5.47 -20.39 -8.12
N MET A 180 -4.94 -20.87 -6.99
CA MET A 180 -4.72 -22.31 -6.75
C MET A 180 -6.04 -23.09 -6.69
N LEU A 181 -7.06 -22.54 -6.03
CA LEU A 181 -8.39 -23.16 -5.97
C LEU A 181 -9.04 -23.19 -7.37
N MET A 182 -9.04 -22.08 -8.12
CA MET A 182 -9.59 -22.02 -9.48
C MET A 182 -8.81 -22.91 -10.47
N ALA A 183 -7.52 -23.14 -10.25
CA ALA A 183 -6.75 -24.11 -11.03
C ALA A 183 -7.21 -25.54 -10.70
N LYS A 184 -7.31 -25.90 -9.41
CA LYS A 184 -7.78 -27.21 -8.98
C LYS A 184 -9.23 -27.50 -9.40
N CYS A 185 -10.11 -26.50 -9.38
CA CYS A 185 -11.47 -26.65 -9.88
C CYS A 185 -11.50 -26.92 -11.40
N ARG A 186 -10.61 -26.28 -12.18
CA ARG A 186 -10.48 -26.55 -13.61
C ARG A 186 -9.93 -27.96 -13.88
N THR A 187 -8.85 -28.37 -13.23
CA THR A 187 -8.30 -29.73 -13.43
C THR A 187 -9.31 -30.80 -13.03
N LEU A 188 -10.04 -30.64 -11.92
CA LEU A 188 -11.10 -31.57 -11.53
C LEU A 188 -12.28 -31.56 -12.52
N GLN A 189 -12.56 -30.45 -13.20
CA GLN A 189 -13.61 -30.37 -14.20
C GLN A 189 -13.17 -31.03 -15.52
N GLU A 190 -11.92 -30.82 -15.93
CA GLU A 190 -11.26 -31.49 -17.07
C GLU A 190 -11.20 -33.01 -16.85
N GLU A 191 -10.77 -33.48 -15.67
CA GLU A 191 -10.75 -34.89 -15.28
C GLU A 191 -12.16 -35.53 -15.32
N ASN A 192 -13.18 -34.82 -14.81
CA ASN A 192 -14.57 -35.33 -14.85
C ASN A 192 -15.14 -35.37 -16.27
N GLU A 193 -14.78 -34.42 -17.14
CA GLU A 193 -15.15 -34.41 -18.55
C GLU A 193 -14.46 -35.57 -19.30
N GLU A 194 -13.17 -35.80 -19.06
CA GLU A 194 -12.44 -36.94 -19.61
C GLU A 194 -13.03 -38.29 -19.15
N ILE A 195 -13.37 -38.45 -17.87
CA ILE A 195 -14.07 -39.64 -17.36
C ILE A 195 -15.44 -39.83 -18.05
N GLY A 196 -16.19 -38.75 -18.24
CA GLY A 196 -17.47 -38.78 -18.95
C GLY A 196 -17.34 -39.16 -20.43
N ASN A 197 -16.31 -38.65 -21.10
CA ASN A 197 -15.98 -38.99 -22.48
C ASN A 197 -15.55 -40.45 -22.59
N LEU A 198 -14.59 -40.92 -21.78
CA LEU A 198 -14.17 -42.33 -21.75
C LEU A 198 -15.33 -43.30 -21.47
N ALA A 199 -16.23 -42.96 -20.55
CA ALA A 199 -17.39 -43.79 -20.23
C ALA A 199 -18.41 -43.85 -21.38
N SER A 200 -18.63 -42.73 -22.08
CA SER A 200 -19.59 -42.66 -23.19
C SER A 200 -19.02 -43.22 -24.49
N GLU A 201 -17.79 -42.86 -24.86
CA GLU A 201 -17.06 -43.40 -26.02
C GLU A 201 -16.78 -44.89 -25.88
N GLY A 202 -16.32 -45.35 -24.70
CA GLY A 202 -16.03 -46.76 -24.46
C GLY A 202 -17.27 -47.64 -24.66
N LYS A 203 -18.41 -47.25 -24.07
CA LYS A 203 -19.68 -47.96 -24.24
C LYS A 203 -20.22 -47.87 -25.67
N MET A 204 -20.03 -46.73 -26.35
CA MET A 204 -20.42 -46.57 -27.74
C MET A 204 -19.58 -47.48 -28.66
N HIS A 205 -18.27 -47.57 -28.42
CA HIS A 205 -17.36 -48.42 -29.19
C HIS A 205 -17.65 -49.91 -28.98
N GLU A 206 -17.92 -50.34 -27.73
CA GLU A 206 -18.31 -51.71 -27.42
C GLU A 206 -19.61 -52.10 -28.17
N LEU A 207 -20.65 -51.27 -28.09
CA LEU A 207 -21.91 -51.49 -28.79
C LEU A 207 -21.73 -51.49 -30.32
N ALA A 208 -20.87 -50.63 -30.86
CA ALA A 208 -20.54 -50.61 -32.29
C ALA A 208 -19.83 -51.91 -32.74
N MET A 209 -18.91 -52.43 -31.93
CA MET A 209 -18.23 -53.70 -32.19
C MET A 209 -19.19 -54.89 -32.11
N GLN A 210 -20.06 -54.96 -31.10
CA GLN A 210 -21.10 -55.97 -30.99
C GLN A 210 -22.07 -55.92 -32.19
N LEU A 211 -22.48 -54.72 -32.62
CA LEU A 211 -23.33 -54.52 -33.80
C LEU A 211 -22.65 -54.98 -35.09
N ALA A 212 -21.35 -54.72 -35.26
CA ALA A 212 -20.58 -55.19 -36.41
C ALA A 212 -20.49 -56.72 -36.46
N LEU A 213 -20.21 -57.37 -35.32
CA LEU A 213 -20.20 -58.83 -35.18
C LEU A 213 -21.58 -59.43 -35.53
N GLN A 214 -22.66 -58.87 -34.98
CA GLN A 214 -24.03 -59.30 -35.28
C GLN A 214 -24.38 -59.13 -36.76
N LYS A 215 -23.94 -58.05 -37.42
CA LYS A 215 -24.11 -57.90 -38.88
C LYS A 215 -23.37 -58.98 -39.66
N SER A 216 -22.15 -59.33 -39.26
CA SER A 216 -21.38 -60.40 -39.91
C SER A 216 -22.03 -61.77 -39.73
N GLN A 217 -22.51 -62.09 -38.52
CA GLN A 217 -23.22 -63.34 -38.25
C GLN A 217 -24.54 -63.44 -39.04
N ASN A 218 -25.30 -62.36 -39.16
CA ASN A 218 -26.50 -62.32 -39.99
C ASN A 218 -26.20 -62.44 -41.50
N ALA A 219 -25.08 -61.90 -41.98
CA ALA A 219 -24.65 -62.06 -43.37
C ALA A 219 -24.26 -63.52 -43.66
N GLU A 220 -23.53 -64.16 -42.75
CA GLU A 220 -23.15 -65.57 -42.85
C GLU A 220 -24.37 -66.50 -42.83
N LEU A 221 -25.31 -66.30 -41.90
CA LEU A 221 -26.56 -67.08 -41.86
C LEU A 221 -27.37 -66.92 -43.16
N ARG A 222 -27.46 -65.72 -43.73
CA ARG A 222 -28.12 -65.50 -45.04
C ARG A 222 -27.40 -66.25 -46.16
N SER A 223 -26.07 -66.25 -46.17
CA SER A 223 -25.25 -67.00 -47.13
C SER A 223 -25.52 -68.51 -47.03
N GLN A 224 -25.61 -69.04 -45.81
CA GLN A 224 -25.91 -70.45 -45.54
C GLN A 224 -27.33 -70.84 -45.97
N PHE A 225 -28.34 -70.01 -45.68
CA PHE A 225 -29.71 -70.24 -46.14
C PHE A 225 -29.84 -70.17 -47.67
N GLU A 226 -29.18 -69.22 -48.32
CA GLU A 226 -29.10 -69.10 -49.78
C GLU A 226 -28.43 -70.34 -50.42
N GLY A 227 -27.36 -70.84 -49.79
CA GLY A 227 -26.72 -72.09 -50.17
C GLY A 227 -27.64 -73.30 -50.02
N LEU A 228 -28.35 -73.40 -48.90
CA LEU A 228 -29.33 -74.48 -48.65
C LEU A 228 -30.50 -74.44 -49.63
N HIS A 229 -31.00 -73.24 -49.98
CA HIS A 229 -32.06 -73.06 -50.97
C HIS A 229 -31.62 -73.62 -52.34
N LYS A 230 -30.42 -73.24 -52.82
CA LYS A 230 -29.82 -73.80 -54.04
C LYS A 230 -29.52 -75.30 -54.01
N HIS A 231 -29.44 -75.91 -52.82
CA HIS A 231 -29.35 -77.36 -52.68
C HIS A 231 -30.75 -78.00 -52.79
N MET A 232 -31.74 -77.39 -52.14
CA MET A 232 -33.15 -77.81 -52.20
C MET A 232 -33.70 -77.72 -53.63
N ASP A 233 -33.43 -76.63 -54.35
CA ASP A 233 -33.86 -76.44 -55.74
C ASP A 233 -33.27 -77.52 -56.66
N ARG A 234 -31.97 -77.83 -56.51
CA ARG A 234 -31.34 -78.92 -57.26
C ARG A 234 -31.97 -80.27 -56.97
N LEU A 235 -32.23 -80.57 -55.68
CA LEU A 235 -32.89 -81.79 -55.28
C LEU A 235 -34.34 -81.88 -55.83
N ALA A 236 -35.07 -80.77 -55.85
CA ALA A 236 -36.41 -80.70 -56.45
C ALA A 236 -36.36 -81.02 -57.96
N ASN A 237 -35.44 -80.38 -58.70
CA ASN A 237 -35.21 -80.67 -60.13
C ASN A 237 -34.82 -82.14 -60.37
N ASP A 238 -34.01 -82.74 -59.50
CA ASP A 238 -33.61 -84.15 -59.63
C ASP A 238 -34.76 -85.11 -59.30
N VAL A 239 -35.63 -84.76 -58.35
CA VAL A 239 -36.88 -85.49 -58.07
C VAL A 239 -37.86 -85.37 -59.24
N GLU A 240 -38.02 -84.20 -59.85
CA GLU A 240 -38.84 -84.00 -61.06
C GLU A 240 -38.35 -84.89 -62.21
N ARG A 241 -37.05 -84.86 -62.54
CA ARG A 241 -36.45 -85.77 -63.54
C ARG A 241 -36.62 -87.24 -63.19
N SER A 242 -36.48 -87.60 -61.91
CA SER A 242 -36.69 -88.98 -61.45
C SER A 242 -38.14 -89.41 -61.65
N ASN A 243 -39.11 -88.53 -61.40
CA ASN A 243 -40.53 -88.80 -61.63
C ASN A 243 -40.85 -88.93 -63.12
N GLU A 244 -40.28 -88.07 -63.97
CA GLU A 244 -40.38 -88.19 -65.44
C GLU A 244 -39.83 -89.54 -65.94
N MET A 245 -38.66 -89.96 -65.46
CA MET A 245 -38.09 -91.27 -65.80
C MET A 245 -38.98 -92.43 -65.32
N VAL A 246 -39.58 -92.34 -64.14
CA VAL A 246 -40.50 -93.36 -63.61
C VAL A 246 -41.75 -93.47 -64.49
N LEU A 247 -42.33 -92.35 -64.93
CA LEU A 247 -43.48 -92.35 -65.85
C LEU A 247 -43.15 -93.03 -67.19
N ILE A 248 -41.99 -92.71 -67.78
CA ILE A 248 -41.53 -93.33 -69.04
C ILE A 248 -41.27 -94.85 -68.86
N LEU A 249 -40.77 -95.26 -67.69
CA LEU A 249 -40.56 -96.68 -67.38
C LEU A 249 -41.89 -97.42 -67.12
N GLN A 250 -42.89 -96.76 -66.55
CA GLN A 250 -44.24 -97.30 -66.38
C GLN A 250 -44.93 -97.49 -67.75
N GLU A 251 -44.90 -96.48 -68.62
CA GLU A 251 -45.43 -96.56 -69.99
C GLU A 251 -44.79 -97.73 -70.76
N LYS A 252 -43.46 -97.87 -70.71
CA LYS A 252 -42.75 -99.01 -71.33
C LYS A 252 -43.07 -100.36 -70.70
N LEU A 253 -43.38 -100.40 -69.40
CA LEU A 253 -43.80 -101.63 -68.73
C LEU A 253 -45.19 -102.04 -69.20
N GLU A 254 -46.13 -101.09 -69.28
CA GLU A 254 -47.48 -101.30 -69.83
C GLU A 254 -47.45 -101.72 -71.31
N GLU A 255 -46.59 -101.12 -72.14
CA GLU A 255 -46.35 -101.56 -73.52
C GLU A 255 -45.88 -103.01 -73.58
N LYS A 256 -44.95 -103.40 -72.71
CA LYS A 256 -44.38 -104.76 -72.66
C LYS A 256 -45.36 -105.79 -72.10
N ASP A 257 -46.13 -105.43 -71.07
CA ASP A 257 -47.21 -106.28 -70.56
C ASP A 257 -48.30 -106.47 -71.63
N GLY A 258 -48.67 -105.42 -72.37
CA GLY A 258 -49.58 -105.52 -73.52
C GLY A 258 -49.02 -106.29 -74.72
N GLU A 259 -47.69 -106.35 -74.88
CA GLU A 259 -47.03 -107.24 -75.85
C GLU A 259 -47.02 -108.70 -75.37
N ILE A 260 -46.78 -108.93 -74.08
CA ILE A 260 -46.84 -110.25 -73.43
C ILE A 260 -48.26 -110.83 -73.52
N GLU A 261 -49.32 -110.07 -73.22
CA GLU A 261 -50.70 -110.54 -73.33
C GLU A 261 -51.11 -110.85 -74.79
N ARG A 262 -50.63 -110.06 -75.77
CA ARG A 262 -50.81 -110.38 -77.19
C ARG A 262 -50.11 -111.69 -77.56
N LEU A 263 -48.86 -111.87 -77.16
CA LEU A 263 -48.10 -113.11 -77.41
C LEU A 263 -48.75 -114.33 -76.72
N LYS A 264 -49.26 -114.18 -75.50
CA LYS A 264 -50.05 -115.23 -74.81
C LYS A 264 -51.30 -115.60 -75.59
N HIS A 265 -52.06 -114.62 -76.08
CA HIS A 265 -53.24 -114.86 -76.91
C HIS A 265 -52.91 -115.56 -78.24
N GLU A 266 -51.82 -115.16 -78.92
CA GLU A 266 -51.36 -115.85 -80.13
C GLU A 266 -50.92 -117.29 -79.85
N LEU A 267 -50.23 -117.54 -78.72
CA LEU A 267 -49.79 -118.87 -78.32
C LEU A 267 -50.99 -119.77 -77.99
N HIS A 268 -52.00 -119.22 -77.30
CA HIS A 268 -53.24 -119.93 -77.01
C HIS A 268 -54.08 -120.21 -78.28
N GLN A 269 -54.15 -119.28 -79.24
CA GLN A 269 -54.77 -119.55 -80.55
C GLN A 269 -54.01 -120.64 -81.33
N LYS A 270 -52.67 -120.62 -81.34
CA LYS A 270 -51.87 -121.68 -81.98
C LYS A 270 -52.11 -123.04 -81.32
N SER A 271 -52.19 -123.10 -79.99
CA SER A 271 -52.56 -124.30 -79.23
C SER A 271 -53.94 -124.84 -79.63
N LEU A 272 -54.95 -123.98 -79.77
CA LEU A 272 -56.29 -124.39 -80.20
C LEU A 272 -56.31 -124.89 -81.65
N ILE A 273 -55.51 -124.31 -82.55
CA ILE A 273 -55.36 -124.76 -83.94
C ILE A 273 -54.57 -126.09 -84.03
N GLU A 274 -53.69 -126.38 -83.07
CA GLU A 274 -53.03 -127.67 -82.92
C GLU A 274 -54.00 -128.74 -82.37
N GLU A 275 -54.86 -128.40 -81.41
CA GLU A 275 -55.92 -129.30 -80.89
C GLU A 275 -57.00 -129.60 -81.95
N GLU A 276 -57.49 -128.61 -82.70
CA GLU A 276 -58.43 -128.82 -83.81
C GLU A 276 -57.85 -129.69 -84.95
N LYS A 277 -56.52 -129.81 -85.06
CA LYS A 277 -55.87 -130.78 -85.95
C LYS A 277 -55.69 -132.14 -85.29
N GLY A 278 -55.37 -132.17 -83.99
CA GLY A 278 -55.14 -133.40 -83.22
C GLY A 278 -56.37 -134.32 -83.15
N ASP A 279 -57.56 -133.75 -82.96
CA ASP A 279 -58.81 -134.51 -82.78
C ASP A 279 -59.32 -135.19 -84.08
N SER A 280 -58.63 -134.99 -85.20
CA SER A 280 -58.91 -135.65 -86.48
C SER A 280 -57.99 -136.85 -86.81
N ALA A 281 -56.96 -137.10 -86.00
CA ALA A 281 -55.81 -137.93 -86.41
C ALA A 281 -55.55 -139.21 -85.58
N SER A 282 -56.11 -139.36 -84.37
CA SER A 282 -55.71 -140.43 -83.43
C SER A 282 -56.68 -141.62 -83.31
N ASN A 283 -57.68 -141.74 -84.19
CA ASN A 283 -58.55 -142.93 -84.26
C ASN A 283 -58.10 -143.94 -85.34
N LYS A 284 -56.78 -144.22 -85.39
CA LYS A 284 -56.16 -145.32 -86.14
C LYS A 284 -54.67 -145.41 -85.79
N GLU A 285 -54.31 -146.41 -84.98
CA GLU A 285 -53.24 -147.38 -85.28
C GLU A 285 -53.03 -148.29 -84.06
N ALA A 286 -53.63 -149.47 -84.14
CA ALA A 286 -53.17 -150.60 -83.36
C ALA A 286 -52.12 -151.36 -84.19
N ARG A 287 -51.14 -151.93 -83.48
CA ARG A 287 -50.55 -153.25 -83.78
C ARG A 287 -49.51 -153.35 -84.91
N ASP A 288 -48.26 -153.05 -84.54
CA ASP A 288 -47.11 -153.99 -84.49
C ASP A 288 -45.97 -153.26 -83.75
N GLU A 289 -45.03 -153.87 -83.01
CA GLU A 289 -44.54 -155.25 -83.03
C GLU A 289 -44.23 -155.75 -81.59
N MET A 290 -44.00 -157.06 -81.43
CA MET A 290 -43.86 -157.75 -80.14
C MET A 290 -42.49 -158.46 -80.04
N MET A 291 -41.93 -158.55 -78.82
CA MET A 291 -40.78 -159.37 -78.35
C MET A 291 -39.43 -158.66 -78.09
N ALA A 292 -39.19 -158.32 -76.81
CA ALA A 292 -37.98 -158.65 -76.03
C ALA A 292 -38.26 -158.25 -74.56
N SER A 293 -38.72 -159.15 -73.68
CA SER A 293 -37.88 -159.89 -72.72
C SER A 293 -36.91 -159.01 -71.91
N GLY A 294 -36.95 -158.94 -70.58
CA GLY A 294 -37.73 -159.67 -69.58
C GLY A 294 -36.99 -159.67 -68.23
N ASP A 295 -37.69 -159.95 -67.13
CA ASP A 295 -37.13 -160.21 -65.77
C ASP A 295 -36.31 -159.05 -65.12
N ALA A 296 -35.86 -159.09 -63.86
CA ALA A 296 -36.51 -159.33 -62.55
C ALA A 296 -35.57 -158.68 -61.48
N ASP A 297 -35.81 -158.58 -60.16
CA ASP A 297 -36.82 -159.09 -59.23
C ASP A 297 -36.85 -158.19 -57.95
N ASN A 298 -37.81 -158.41 -57.03
CA ASN A 298 -37.80 -158.02 -55.59
C ASN A 298 -37.74 -156.51 -55.20
#